data_AF-A0A2R4JHY0-F1
#
_entry.id   AF-A0A2R4JHY0-F1
#
_cell.length_a   1.000
_cell.length_b   1.000
_cell.length_c   1.000
_cell.angle_alpha   90.00
_cell.angle_beta   90.00
_cell.angle_gamma   90.00
#
_symmetry.space_group_name_H-M   'P 1'
#
loop_
_entity.id
_entity.type
_entity.pdbx_description
1 polymer ?
#
loop_
_entity_poly.entity_id
_entity_poly.type
_entity_poly.pdbx_seq_one_letter_code
_entity_poly.pdbx_strand_id
1 'polypeptide(L)' 'MPTAPDTDTCQRMGLFVVGRICALYGFRVQLRPDETGGVTALVMLPTAAVSSLHLDAQGTDTWDSYTA' A
#
# COMPACT_ATOMS: atom_id res chain seq x y z
N MET A 1 -14.51 24.82 -8.94
CA MET A 1 -14.30 23.79 -7.90
C MET A 1 -13.79 22.54 -8.59
N PRO A 2 -12.62 21.99 -8.21
CA PRO A 2 -12.19 20.69 -8.74
C PRO A 2 -13.09 19.58 -8.16
N THR A 3 -13.55 18.66 -8.99
CA THR A 3 -14.28 17.47 -8.57
C THR A 3 -13.28 16.45 -8.05
N ALA A 4 -13.50 15.92 -6.84
CA ALA A 4 -12.66 14.87 -6.30
C ALA A 4 -12.64 13.65 -7.25
N PRO A 5 -11.48 13.00 -7.43
CA PRO A 5 -11.38 11.83 -8.29
C PRO A 5 -12.17 10.64 -7.72
N ASP A 6 -12.64 9.76 -8.60
CA ASP A 6 -13.37 8.56 -8.22
C ASP A 6 -12.51 7.59 -7.38
N THR A 7 -13.11 6.99 -6.36
CA THR A 7 -12.45 6.03 -5.46
C THR A 7 -11.83 4.85 -6.19
N ASP A 8 -12.50 4.33 -7.24
CA ASP A 8 -11.97 3.26 -8.10
C ASP A 8 -10.66 3.65 -8.79
N THR A 9 -10.55 4.90 -9.21
CA THR A 9 -9.35 5.44 -9.85
C THR A 9 -8.22 5.51 -8.84
N CYS A 10 -8.49 6.02 -7.63
CA CYS A 10 -7.53 6.05 -6.53
C CYS A 10 -7.06 4.64 -6.12
N GLN A 11 -7.97 3.66 -6.09
CA GLN A 11 -7.64 2.27 -5.75
C GLN A 11 -6.76 1.61 -6.82
N ARG A 12 -7.12 1.78 -8.10
CA ARG A 12 -6.33 1.27 -9.23
C ARG A 12 -4.99 1.96 -9.37
N MET A 13 -4.93 3.27 -9.10
CA MET A 13 -3.68 4.04 -9.03
C MET A 13 -2.79 3.55 -7.88
N GLY A 14 -3.34 3.38 -6.67
CA GLY A 14 -2.60 2.90 -5.51
C GLY A 14 -1.96 1.54 -5.75
N LEU A 15 -2.70 0.60 -6.36
CA LEU A 15 -2.18 -0.71 -6.72
C LEU A 15 -1.11 -0.67 -7.82
N PHE A 16 -1.28 0.22 -8.81
CA PHE A 16 -0.28 0.41 -9.86
C PHE A 16 1.03 0.99 -9.30
N VAL A 17 0.93 1.98 -8.42
CA VAL A 17 2.08 2.61 -7.77
C VAL A 17 2.83 1.61 -6.90
N VAL A 18 2.11 0.85 -6.06
CA VAL A 18 2.72 -0.21 -5.24
C VAL A 18 3.39 -1.26 -6.12
N GLY A 19 2.72 -1.73 -7.17
CA GLY A 19 3.31 -2.71 -8.10
C GLY A 19 4.58 -2.18 -8.80
N ARG A 20 4.59 -0.91 -9.20
CA ARG A 20 5.75 -0.26 -9.82
C ARG A 20 6.90 -0.11 -8.84
N ILE A 21 6.62 0.34 -7.61
CA ILE A 21 7.61 0.45 -6.53
C ILE A 21 8.20 -0.93 -6.23
N CYS A 22 7.36 -1.95 -6.06
CA CYS A 22 7.81 -3.30 -5.79
C CYS A 22 8.70 -3.84 -6.91
N ALA A 23 8.33 -3.63 -8.18
CA ALA A 23 9.15 -4.03 -9.32
C ALA A 23 10.51 -3.33 -9.35
N LEU A 24 10.58 -2.06 -8.92
CA LEU A 24 11.85 -1.30 -8.83
C LEU A 24 12.78 -1.83 -7.74
N TYR A 25 12.22 -2.29 -6.62
CA TYR A 25 13.00 -2.80 -5.47
C TYR A 25 13.11 -4.33 -5.43
N GLY A 26 12.60 -5.05 -6.43
CA GLY A 26 12.67 -6.51 -6.50
C GLY A 26 11.69 -7.26 -5.59
N PHE A 27 10.67 -6.59 -5.08
CA PHE A 27 9.58 -7.22 -4.31
C PHE A 27 8.51 -7.80 -5.23
N ARG A 28 7.83 -8.86 -4.77
CA ARG A 28 6.67 -9.45 -5.48
C ARG A 28 5.42 -9.27 -4.62
N VAL A 29 4.35 -8.75 -5.21
CA VAL A 29 3.06 -8.55 -4.54
C VAL A 29 1.98 -9.30 -5.30
N GLN A 30 1.10 -9.99 -4.57
CA GLN A 30 -0.09 -10.64 -5.10
C GLN A 30 -1.29 -10.22 -4.26
N LEU A 31 -2.38 -9.85 -4.93
CA LEU A 31 -3.67 -9.66 -4.27
C LEU A 31 -4.46 -10.95 -4.39
N ARG A 32 -5.04 -11.39 -3.28
CA ARG A 32 -5.95 -12.52 -3.21
C ARG A 32 -7.30 -12.03 -2.68
N PRO A 33 -8.42 -12.35 -3.34
CA PRO A 33 -9.73 -12.17 -2.74
C PRO A 33 -9.83 -13.09 -1.52
N ASP A 34 -10.23 -12.53 -0.38
CA ASP A 34 -10.42 -13.27 0.86
C ASP A 34 -11.89 -13.70 1.00
N GLU A 35 -12.09 -14.90 1.54
CA GLU A 35 -13.40 -15.53 1.76
C GLU A 35 -14.31 -14.73 2.71
N THR A 36 -13.75 -13.84 3.53
CA THR A 36 -14.48 -12.96 4.45
C THR A 36 -14.94 -11.64 3.80
N GLY A 37 -14.71 -11.45 2.50
CA GLY A 37 -15.15 -10.26 1.76
C GLY A 37 -14.14 -9.10 1.74
N GLY A 38 -12.84 -9.42 1.69
CA GLY A 38 -11.75 -8.45 1.62
C GLY A 38 -10.72 -8.76 0.53
N VAL A 39 -9.67 -7.94 0.47
CA VAL A 39 -8.50 -8.19 -0.39
C VAL A 39 -7.29 -8.35 0.52
N THR A 40 -6.65 -9.51 0.47
CA THR A 40 -5.40 -9.78 1.18
C THR A 40 -4.23 -9.61 0.22
N ALA A 41 -3.25 -8.78 0.58
CA ALA A 41 -2.01 -8.62 -0.16
C ALA A 41 -0.92 -9.53 0.41
N LEU A 42 -0.41 -10.45 -0.41
CA LEU A 42 0.76 -11.26 -0.11
C LEU A 42 1.99 -10.60 -0.72
N VAL A 43 3.00 -10.30 0.10
CA VAL A 43 4.25 -9.69 -0.34
C VAL A 43 5.40 -10.66 -0.07
N MET A 44 6.15 -11.03 -1.10
CA MET A 44 7.41 -11.75 -0.94
C MET A 44 8.55 -10.75 -0.84
N LEU A 45 9.21 -10.74 0.32
CA LEU A 45 10.37 -9.90 0.60
C LEU A 45 11.66 -10.74 0.62
N PRO A 46 12.78 -10.23 0.09
CA PRO A 46 14.10 -10.77 0.39
C PRO A 46 14.38 -10.68 1.89
N THR A 47 15.04 -11.68 2.44
CA THR A 47 15.31 -11.82 3.89
C THR A 47 16.02 -10.60 4.49
N ALA A 48 16.85 -9.91 3.70
CA ALA A 48 17.53 -8.67 4.10
C ALA A 48 16.56 -7.52 4.44
N ALA A 49 15.36 -7.47 3.83
CA ALA A 49 14.38 -6.42 4.08
C ALA A 49 13.51 -6.66 5.32
N VAL A 50 13.49 -7.90 5.84
CA VAL A 50 12.65 -8.27 7.00
C VAL A 50 13.26 -7.76 8.32
N SER A 51 14.57 -7.45 8.36
CA SER A 51 15.26 -6.97 9.56
C SER A 51 14.98 -5.49 9.90
N SER A 52 14.50 -4.67 8.95
CA SER A 52 14.28 -3.22 9.16
C SER A 52 12.83 -2.85 9.48
N LEU A 53 11.90 -3.81 9.45
CA LEU A 53 10.49 -3.61 9.79
C LEU A 53 10.29 -3.68 11.31
N HIS A 54 11.00 -2.86 12.07
CA HIS A 54 10.58 -2.51 13.43
C HIS A 54 9.72 -1.25 13.28
N LEU A 55 8.41 -1.44 13.08
CA LEU A 55 7.50 -0.31 13.09
C LEU A 55 7.39 0.13 14.54
N ASP A 56 8.06 1.23 14.88
CA ASP A 56 7.89 1.91 16.15
C ASP A 56 6.39 2.18 16.28
N ALA A 57 5.75 1.56 17.28
CA ALA A 57 4.32 1.65 17.50
C ALA A 57 3.93 3.03 18.07
N GLN A 58 4.40 4.10 17.45
CA GLN A 58 4.03 5.47 17.75
C GLN A 58 3.29 6.03 16.55
N GLY A 59 1.97 6.06 16.70
CA GLY A 59 1.13 6.96 15.94
C GLY A 59 1.76 8.35 15.96
N THR A 60 2.12 8.82 14.78
CA THR A 60 2.26 10.24 14.52
C THR A 60 1.15 10.56 13.54
N ASP A 61 0.08 11.08 14.12
CA ASP A 61 -1.11 11.69 13.55
C ASP A 61 -0.78 12.85 12.61
N THR A 62 -0.04 12.58 11.53
CA THR A 62 0.33 13.57 10.51
C THR A 62 -0.44 13.39 9.21
N TRP A 63 -1.22 12.32 9.06
CA TRP A 63 -2.02 12.07 7.85
C TRP A 63 -3.27 12.97 7.75
N ASP A 64 -3.76 13.50 8.88
CA ASP A 64 -4.85 14.48 8.93
C ASP A 64 -4.46 15.87 8.37
N SER A 65 -3.17 16.14 8.14
CA SER A 65 -2.68 17.45 7.67
C SER A 65 -2.75 17.66 6.15
N TYR A 66 -3.15 16.65 5.37
CA TYR A 66 -3.28 16.79 3.91
C TYR A 66 -4.65 17.31 3.45
N THR A 67 -5.61 17.50 4.38
CA THR A 67 -6.92 18.11 4.09
C THR A 67 -6.94 19.56 4.59
N ALA A 68 -6.32 20.47 3.82
CA ALA A 68 -6.49 21.91 3.92
C ALA A 68 -6.43 22.55 2.53
#